data_AF-A0A1Y5U044-F1
#
_entry.id   AF-A0A1Y5U044-F1
#
_cell.length_a   1.000
_cell.length_b   1.000
_cell.length_c   1.000
_cell.angle_alpha   90.00
_cell.angle_beta   90.00
_cell.angle_gamma   90.00
#
_symmetry.space_group_name_H-M   'P 1'
#
loop_
_entity.id
_entity.type
_entity.pdbx_description
1 polymer ?
#
loop_
_entity_poly.entity_id
_entity_poly.type
_entity_poly.pdbx_seq_one_letter_code
_entity_poly.pdbx_strand_id
1 'polypeptide(L)' 'MSPDEWQAHVTTEAALAMGRWLEARGRLDRPIAGLTRKDLECMASNAIGRFILLASERRTEAPDPEERAKLDLLLMG' A
#
# COMPACT_ATOMS: atom_id res chain seq x y z
N MET A 1 -7.57 -7.54 -14.28
CA MET A 1 -7.28 -6.11 -14.06
C MET A 1 -6.07 -5.78 -14.91
N SER A 2 -6.12 -4.73 -15.71
CA SER A 2 -4.94 -4.26 -16.45
C SER A 2 -3.86 -3.74 -15.48
N PRO A 3 -2.60 -3.58 -15.92
CA PRO A 3 -1.56 -2.97 -15.08
C PRO A 3 -1.94 -1.59 -14.54
N ASP A 4 -2.58 -0.75 -15.35
CA ASP A 4 -3.01 0.60 -14.96
C ASP A 4 -4.16 0.54 -13.94
N GLU A 5 -5.13 -0.35 -14.15
CA GLU A 5 -6.21 -0.57 -13.19
C GLU A 5 -5.66 -1.10 -11.86
N TRP A 6 -4.66 -1.99 -11.90
CA TRP A 6 -3.99 -2.51 -10.71
C TRP A 6 -3.25 -1.42 -9.95
N GLN A 7 -2.49 -0.59 -10.68
CA GLN A 7 -1.78 0.54 -10.09
C GLN A 7 -2.76 1.54 -9.45
N ALA A 8 -3.90 1.82 -10.09
CA ALA A 8 -4.95 2.66 -9.52
C ALA A 8 -5.54 2.03 -8.25
N HIS A 9 -5.88 0.74 -8.29
CA HIS A 9 -6.42 0.00 -7.16
C HIS A 9 -5.49 0.03 -5.94
N VAL A 10 -4.22 -0.34 -6.11
CA VAL A 10 -3.26 -0.35 -5.01
C VAL A 10 -2.96 1.06 -4.46
N THR A 11 -3.01 2.09 -5.32
CA THR A 11 -2.88 3.49 -4.90
C THR A 11 -4.05 3.92 -4.02
N THR A 12 -5.28 3.55 -4.40
CA THR A 12 -6.48 3.78 -3.58
C THR A 12 -6.36 3.07 -2.24
N GLU A 13 -5.95 1.80 -2.23
CA GLU A 13 -5.81 1.01 -1.00
C GLU A 13 -4.73 1.55 -0.06
N ALA A 14 -3.61 2.03 -0.60
CA ALA A 14 -2.58 2.71 0.15
C ALA A 14 -3.12 4.00 0.80
N ALA A 15 -3.82 4.85 0.04
CA ALA A 15 -4.43 6.07 0.55
C ALA A 15 -5.44 5.78 1.69
N LEU A 16 -6.27 4.74 1.53
CA LEU A 16 -7.20 4.30 2.57
C LEU A 16 -6.47 3.79 3.83
N ALA A 17 -5.36 3.04 3.66
CA ALA A 17 -4.55 2.59 4.79
C ALA A 17 -3.92 3.76 5.56
N MET A 18 -3.48 4.81 4.85
CA MET A 18 -2.97 6.04 5.46
C MET A 18 -4.08 6.78 6.23
N GLY A 19 -5.27 6.90 5.66
CA GLY A 19 -6.44 7.50 6.34
C GLY A 19 -6.81 6.77 7.62
N ARG A 20 -6.92 5.43 7.58
CA ARG A 20 -7.18 4.60 8.77
C ARG A 20 -6.12 4.77 9.85
N TRP A 21 -4.85 4.93 9.45
CA TRP A 21 -3.77 5.18 10.40
C TRP A 21 -3.94 6.53 11.11
N LEU A 22 -4.33 7.58 10.38
CA LEU A 22 -4.59 8.92 10.94
C LEU A 22 -5.81 8.92 11.88
N GLU A 23 -6.88 8.23 11.50
CA GLU A 23 -8.09 8.05 12.31
C GLU A 23 -7.77 7.38 13.65
N ALA A 24 -7.09 6.23 13.61
CA ALA A 24 -6.77 5.46 14.81
C ALA A 24 -5.90 6.23 15.82
N ARG A 25 -5.15 7.24 15.37
CA ARG A 25 -4.28 8.08 16.20
C ARG A 25 -4.96 9.38 16.66
N GLY A 26 -6.20 9.63 16.26
CA GLY A 26 -6.91 10.88 16.51
C GLY A 26 -6.13 12.07 15.94
N ARG A 27 -5.68 11.96 14.68
CA ARG A 27 -4.82 12.95 14.01
C ARG A 27 -5.52 13.68 12.86
N LEU A 28 -6.79 13.39 12.60
CA LEU A 28 -7.58 14.07 11.55
C LEU A 28 -7.87 15.54 11.87
N ASP A 29 -7.74 15.95 13.13
CA ASP A 29 -7.97 17.30 13.63
C ASP A 29 -6.78 18.25 13.43
N ARG A 30 -5.66 17.75 12.88
CA ARG A 30 -4.39 18.48 12.80
C ARG A 30 -3.88 18.54 11.37
N PRO A 31 -3.13 19.59 10.99
CA PRO A 31 -2.51 19.66 9.68
C PRO A 31 -1.54 18.48 9.46
N ILE A 32 -1.52 17.92 8.25
CA ILE A 32 -0.55 16.89 7.84
C ILE A 32 0.90 17.38 8.04
N ALA A 33 1.15 18.68 7.83
CA ALA A 33 2.46 19.30 8.08
C ALA A 33 2.92 19.20 9.55
N GLY A 34 2.02 18.90 10.49
CA GLY A 34 2.33 18.66 11.90
C GLY A 34 2.73 17.22 12.22
N LEU A 35 2.78 16.31 11.23
CA LEU A 35 3.27 14.95 11.42
C LEU A 35 4.79 14.95 11.58
N THR A 36 5.28 14.22 12.57
CA THR A 36 6.73 14.02 12.73
C THR A 36 7.25 13.06 11.66
N ARG A 37 8.58 13.05 11.44
CA ARG A 37 9.21 12.02 10.60
C ARG A 37 8.80 10.60 11.01
N LYS A 38 8.73 10.31 12.32
CA LYS A 38 8.31 9.01 12.84
C LYS A 38 6.85 8.68 12.47
N ASP A 39 5.96 9.66 12.52
CA ASP A 39 4.57 9.49 12.09
C ASP A 39 4.50 9.15 10.59
N LEU A 40 5.28 9.84 9.77
CA LEU A 40 5.37 9.58 8.33
C LEU A 40 5.93 8.18 8.03
N GLU A 41 6.98 7.76 8.74
CA GLU A 41 7.58 6.42 8.60
C GLU A 41 6.57 5.32 9.00
N CYS A 42 5.82 5.50 10.09
CA CYS A 42 4.78 4.55 10.52
C CYS A 42 3.62 4.49 9.52
N MET A 43 3.17 5.64 9.02
CA MET A 43 2.11 5.72 8.02
C MET A 43 2.53 5.05 6.70
N ALA A 44 3.77 5.31 6.24
CA ALA A 44 4.34 4.66 5.06
C ALA A 44 4.45 3.14 5.25
N SER A 45 4.92 2.69 6.43
CA SER A 45 4.99 1.25 6.74
C SER A 45 3.62 0.58 6.67
N ASN A 46 2.56 1.24 7.16
CA ASN A 46 1.19 0.72 7.07
C ASN A 46 0.69 0.63 5.62
N ALA A 47 0.99 1.64 4.80
CA ALA A 47 0.63 1.66 3.38
C ALA A 47 1.39 0.58 2.58
N ILE A 48 2.70 0.44 2.80
CA ILE A 48 3.52 -0.61 2.18
C ILE A 48 3.03 -2.00 2.59
N GLY A 49 2.69 -2.22 3.87
CA GLY A 49 2.13 -3.48 4.34
C GLY A 49 0.84 -3.85 3.60
N ARG A 50 -0.06 -2.89 3.37
CA ARG A 50 -1.28 -3.10 2.56
C ARG A 50 -0.93 -3.45 1.12
N PHE A 51 0.02 -2.76 0.51
CA PHE A 51 0.48 -3.03 -0.85
C PHE A 51 1.07 -4.45 -1.00
N ILE A 52 1.94 -4.89 -0.08
CA ILE A 52 2.53 -6.23 -0.09
C ILE A 52 1.45 -7.32 -0.02
N LEU A 53 0.45 -7.13 0.84
CA LEU A 53 -0.66 -8.07 0.96
C LEU A 53 -1.40 -8.21 -0.38
N LEU A 54 -1.77 -7.10 -0.99
CA LEU A 54 -2.47 -7.07 -2.29
C LEU A 54 -1.63 -7.71 -3.41
N ALA A 55 -0.33 -7.40 -3.47
CA ALA A 55 0.58 -8.02 -4.43
C ALA A 55 0.70 -9.54 -4.22
N SER A 56 0.68 -10.00 -2.97
CA SER A 56 0.68 -11.42 -2.62
C SER A 56 -0.62 -12.11 -3.03
N GLU A 57 -1.78 -11.50 -2.76
CA GLU A 57 -3.10 -11.98 -3.20
C GLU A 57 -3.13 -12.10 -4.73
N ARG A 58 -2.75 -11.04 -5.45
CA ARG A 58 -2.65 -11.01 -6.92
C ARG A 58 -1.77 -12.13 -7.48
N ARG A 59 -0.65 -12.42 -6.83
CA ARG A 59 0.26 -13.51 -7.20
C ARG A 59 -0.40 -14.89 -7.08
N THR A 60 -1.31 -15.07 -6.11
CA THR A 60 -2.00 -16.36 -5.89
C THR A 60 -3.17 -16.59 -6.85
N GLU A 61 -3.70 -15.55 -7.49
CA GLU A 61 -4.83 -15.61 -8.44
C GLU A 61 -4.43 -16.09 -9.86
N ALA A 62 -3.33 -16.84 -9.98
CA ALA A 62 -2.80 -17.35 -11.26
C ALA A 62 -2.56 -16.25 -12.33
N PRO A 63 -1.74 -15.22 -12.03
CA PRO A 63 -1.33 -14.25 -13.04
C PRO A 63 -0.49 -14.93 -14.13
N ASP A 64 -0.35 -14.26 -15.27
CA ASP A 64 0.53 -14.75 -16.33
C ASP A 64 2.00 -14.87 -15.85
N PRO A 65 2.86 -15.65 -16.52
CA PRO A 65 4.22 -15.88 -16.07
C PRO A 65 5.07 -14.61 -15.93
N GLU A 66 4.82 -13.58 -16.74
CA GLU A 66 5.58 -12.32 -16.71
C GLU A 66 5.16 -11.46 -15.51
N GLU A 67 3.86 -11.32 -15.29
CA GLU A 67 3.27 -10.65 -14.12
C GLU A 67 3.72 -11.36 -12.83
N ARG A 68 3.71 -12.71 -12.83
CA ARG A 68 4.19 -13.49 -11.69
C ARG A 68 5.66 -13.21 -11.36
N ALA A 69 6.53 -13.17 -12.36
CA ALA A 69 7.95 -12.89 -12.15
C ALA A 69 8.20 -11.47 -11.59
N LYS A 70 7.43 -10.48 -12.05
CA LYS A 70 7.49 -9.10 -11.52
C LYS A 70 7.04 -9.03 -10.05
N LEU A 71 5.94 -9.71 -9.72
CA LEU A 71 5.44 -9.80 -8.36
C LEU A 71 6.41 -10.57 -7.45
N ASP A 72 7.04 -11.64 -7.94
CA ASP A 72 8.07 -12.38 -7.21
C ASP A 72 9.27 -11.47 -6.85
N LEU A 73 9.80 -10.72 -7.82
CA LEU A 73 10.91 -9.78 -7.58
C LEU A 73 10.53 -8.72 -6.53
N LEU A 74 9.34 -8.13 -6.68
CA LEU A 74 8.83 -7.11 -5.78
C LEU A 74 8.66 -7.61 -4.34
N LEU A 75 8.23 -8.87 -4.17
CA LEU A 75 7.95 -9.46 -2.86
C LEU A 75 9.19 -10.05 -2.19
N MET A 76 10.27 -10.35 -2.93
CA MET A 76 11.51 -10.89 -2.38
C MET A 76 12.52 -9.82 -1.93
N GLY A 77 12.39 -8.58 -2.41
CA GLY A 77 13.25 -7.44 -2.03
C GLY A 77 14.53 -7.35 -2.85
#